data_AF-A0A1B2A082-F1
#
_entry.id   AF-A0A1B2A082-F1
#
_cell.length_a   1.000
_cell.length_b   1.000
_cell.length_c   1.000
_cell.angle_alpha   90.00
_cell.angle_beta   90.00
_cell.angle_gamma   90.00
#
_symmetry.space_group_name_H-M   'P 1'
#
loop_
_entity.id
_entity.type
_entity.pdbx_description
1 polymer ?
#
loop_
_entity_poly.entity_id
_entity_poly.type
_entity_poly.pdbx_seq_one_letter_code
_entity_poly.pdbx_strand_id
1 'polypeptide(L)' 'MLGQEYNIIAEWSRNAYSQATGDTLLEHVPARVQQLWDDFHQAYHLSNAAQILEFDRILTDFQTNQWSA' A
#
# COMPACT_ATOMS: atom_id res chain seq x y z
N MET A 1 3.98 -15.81 8.19
CA MET A 1 3.70 -14.37 8.28
C MET A 1 4.86 -13.73 8.98
N LEU A 2 5.68 -13.00 8.22
CA LEU A 2 6.82 -12.23 8.73
C LEU A 2 6.29 -10.87 9.18
N GLY A 3 6.78 -10.32 10.30
CA GLY A 3 6.25 -9.08 10.89
C GLY A 3 6.20 -7.86 9.97
N GLN A 4 7.00 -7.83 8.90
CA GLN A 4 6.94 -6.80 7.85
C GLN A 4 5.64 -6.81 7.05
N GLU A 5 5.07 -7.98 6.75
CA GLU A 5 3.79 -8.08 6.03
C GLU A 5 2.68 -7.41 6.83
N TYR A 6 2.66 -7.61 8.15
CA TYR A 6 1.65 -7.04 9.04
C TYR A 6 1.75 -5.51 9.13
N ASN A 7 2.97 -4.96 9.25
CA ASN A 7 3.18 -3.51 9.27
C ASN A 7 2.77 -2.86 7.95
N ILE A 8 3.11 -3.49 6.81
CA ILE A 8 2.68 -2.97 5.50
C ILE A 8 1.17 -3.01 5.40
N ILE A 9 0.49 -4.13 5.70
CA ILE A 9 -0.98 -4.20 5.60
C ILE A 9 -1.66 -3.12 6.46
N ALA A 10 -1.18 -2.93 7.69
CA ALA A 10 -1.78 -1.96 8.61
C ALA A 10 -1.58 -0.51 8.14
N GLU A 11 -0.37 -0.15 7.71
CA GLU A 11 -0.02 1.20 7.24
C GLU A 11 -0.66 1.53 5.89
N TRP A 12 -0.98 0.52 5.07
CA TRP A 12 -1.41 0.68 3.68
C TRP A 12 -2.88 0.39 3.41
N SER A 13 -3.62 -0.06 4.42
CA SER A 13 -5.03 -0.41 4.24
C SER A 13 -5.86 0.81 3.79
N ARG A 14 -6.95 0.54 3.06
CA ARG A 14 -7.97 1.57 2.74
C ARG A 14 -8.48 2.27 4.00
N ASN A 15 -8.54 1.54 5.12
CA ASN A 15 -8.93 2.10 6.43
C ASN A 15 -7.89 3.12 6.94
N ALA A 16 -6.59 2.82 6.83
CA ALA A 16 -5.52 3.76 7.17
C ALA A 16 -5.59 5.03 6.32
N TYR A 17 -5.87 4.91 5.02
CA TYR A 17 -6.10 6.06 4.15
C TYR A 17 -7.30 6.90 4.61
N SER A 18 -8.46 6.29 4.85
CA SER A 18 -9.66 7.00 5.29
C SER A 18 -9.46 7.70 6.64
N GLN A 19 -8.71 7.10 7.56
CA GLN A 19 -8.38 7.73 8.84
C GLN A 19 -7.41 8.90 8.68
N ALA A 20 -6.39 8.76 7.82
CA ALA A 20 -5.37 9.78 7.62
C ALA A 20 -5.88 10.99 6.82
N THR A 21 -6.77 10.77 5.86
CA THR A 21 -7.24 11.80 4.91
C THR A 21 -8.65 12.31 5.22
N GLY A 22 -9.43 11.57 6.00
CA GLY A 22 -10.86 11.84 6.21
C GLY A 22 -11.75 11.41 5.04
N ASP A 23 -11.19 10.91 3.94
CA ASP A 23 -11.93 10.39 2.81
C ASP A 23 -12.43 8.96 3.09
N THR A 24 -13.53 8.91 3.82
CA THR A 24 -14.19 7.65 4.23
C THR A 24 -14.90 6.94 3.09
N LEU A 25 -15.22 7.65 2.00
CA LEU A 25 -15.89 7.09 0.83
C LEU A 25 -14.91 6.67 -0.27
N LEU A 26 -13.62 6.99 -0.12
CA LEU A 26 -12.56 6.71 -1.09
C LEU A 26 -12.82 7.39 -2.46
N GLU A 27 -13.45 8.56 -2.46
CA GLU A 27 -13.82 9.31 -3.67
C GLU A 27 -12.65 10.15 -4.23
N HIS A 28 -11.67 10.46 -3.39
CA HIS A 28 -10.54 11.35 -3.69
C HIS A 28 -9.19 10.63 -3.62
N VAL A 29 -9.20 9.30 -3.65
CA VAL A 29 -7.98 8.50 -3.67
C VAL A 29 -7.16 8.85 -4.91
N PRO A 30 -5.90 9.33 -4.76
CA PRO A 30 -5.03 9.57 -5.90
C PRO A 30 -4.82 8.29 -6.71
N ALA A 31 -4.75 8.41 -8.03
CA ALA A 31 -4.53 7.27 -8.93
C ALA A 31 -3.27 6.47 -8.56
N ARG A 32 -2.22 7.14 -8.09
CA ARG A 32 -1.00 6.51 -7.56
C ARG A 32 -1.31 5.59 -6.36
N VAL A 33 -2.08 6.06 -5.40
CA VAL A 33 -2.45 5.26 -4.20
C VAL A 33 -3.32 4.06 -4.60
N GLN A 34 -4.24 4.24 -5.55
CA GLN A 34 -5.01 3.11 -6.11
C GLN A 34 -4.10 2.08 -6.76
N GLN A 35 -3.13 2.53 -7.56
CA GLN A 35 -2.17 1.65 -8.23
C GLN A 35 -1.31 0.88 -7.22
N LEU A 36 -0.89 1.50 -6.13
CA LEU A 36 -0.15 0.81 -5.07
C LEU A 36 -1.00 -0.25 -4.36
N TRP A 37 -2.31 -0.04 -4.19
CA TRP A 37 -3.20 -1.07 -3.68
C TRP A 37 -3.34 -2.25 -4.63
N ASP A 38 -3.45 -1.98 -5.93
CA ASP A 38 -3.51 -3.04 -6.94
C ASP A 38 -2.19 -3.82 -6.99
N ASP A 39 -1.06 -3.12 -6.97
CA ASP A 39 0.28 -3.72 -6.93
C ASP A 39 0.47 -4.59 -5.69
N PHE A 40 0.00 -4.13 -4.53
CA PHE A 40 0.04 -4.90 -3.29
C PHE A 40 -0.77 -6.19 -3.38
N HIS A 41 -1.96 -6.13 -3.98
CA HIS A 41 -2.79 -7.32 -4.21
C HIS A 41 -2.10 -8.30 -5.17
N GLN A 42 -1.49 -7.79 -6.25
CA GLN A 42 -0.74 -8.62 -7.20
C GLN A 42 0.49 -9.26 -6.57
N ALA A 43 1.18 -8.57 -5.67
CA ALA A 43 2.40 -9.05 -5.02
C ALA A 43 2.17 -10.36 -4.24
N TYR A 44 0.98 -10.61 -3.69
CA TYR A 44 0.64 -11.89 -3.02
C TYR A 44 0.62 -13.10 -3.95
N HIS A 45 0.49 -12.88 -5.26
CA HIS A 45 0.50 -13.94 -6.25
C HIS A 45 1.91 -14.21 -6.82
N LEU A 46 2.90 -13.41 -6.42
CA LEU A 46 4.28 -13.57 -6.85
C LEU A 46 5.01 -14.66 -6.05
N SER A 47 6.16 -15.09 -6.57
CA SER A 47 7.09 -15.90 -5.78
C SER A 47 7.65 -15.08 -4.63
N ASN A 48 8.02 -15.73 -3.51
CA ASN A 48 8.49 -15.04 -2.30
C ASN A 48 9.59 -13.99 -2.57
N ALA A 49 10.53 -14.26 -3.47
CA ALA A 49 11.60 -13.32 -3.80
C ALA A 49 11.07 -12.06 -4.50
N ALA A 50 10.13 -12.22 -5.44
CA ALA A 50 9.52 -11.10 -6.15
C ALA A 50 8.50 -10.36 -5.27
N GLN A 51 7.79 -11.07 -4.39
CA GLN A 51 6.90 -10.47 -3.40
C GLN A 51 7.65 -9.53 -2.45
N ILE A 52 8.81 -9.93 -1.94
CA ILE A 52 9.65 -9.08 -1.06
C ILE A 52 10.08 -7.80 -1.78
N LEU A 53 10.49 -7.90 -3.05
CA LEU A 53 10.90 -6.73 -3.84
C LEU A 53 9.74 -5.78 -4.14
N GLU A 54 8.56 -6.32 -4.47
CA GLU A 54 7.38 -5.48 -4.68
C GLU A 54 6.91 -4.80 -3.40
N PHE A 55 6.91 -5.51 -2.27
CA PHE A 55 6.60 -4.91 -0.98
C PHE A 55 7.58 -3.80 -0.59
N ASP A 56 8.88 -3.96 -0.86
CA ASP A 56 9.88 -2.92 -0.63
C ASP A 56 9.70 -1.71 -1.54
N ARG A 57 9.39 -1.93 -2.83
CA ARG A 57 9.05 -0.86 -3.79
C ARG A 57 7.83 -0.06 -3.33
N ILE A 58 6.77 -0.77 -2.97
CA ILE A 58 5.52 -0.19 -2.46
C ILE A 58 5.85 0.67 -1.23
N LEU A 59 6.48 0.09 -0.20
CA LEU A 59 6.88 0.79 1.02
C LEU A 59 7.69 2.07 0.73
N THR A 60 8.71 1.97 -0.12
CA THR A 60 9.59 3.10 -0.48
C THR A 60 8.81 4.24 -1.15
N ASP A 61 7.92 3.91 -2.08
CA ASP A 61 7.13 4.89 -2.80
C ASP A 61 6.22 5.68 -1.85
N PHE A 62 5.58 5.03 -0.89
CA PHE A 62 4.76 5.72 0.12
C PHE A 62 5.54 6.43 1.20
N GLN A 63 6.68 5.92 1.64
CA GLN A 63 7.51 6.70 2.56
C GLN A 63 7.92 8.04 1.93
N THR A 64 8.15 8.03 0.62
CA THR A 64 8.53 9.21 -0.17
C THR A 64 7.36 10.17 -0.38
N ASN A 65 6.20 9.65 -0.80
CA ASN A 65 5.10 10.48 -1.30
C ASN A 65 3.85 10.47 -0.41
N GLN A 66 3.81 9.60 0.61
CA GLN A 66 2.70 9.39 1.53
C GLN A 66 1.38 9.15 0.77
N TRP A 67 0.27 9.62 1.34
CA TRP A 67 -1.06 9.64 0.71
C TRP A 67 -1.21 10.70 -0.38
N SER A 68 -0.18 11.49 -0.62
CA SER A 68 -0.19 12.56 -1.62
C SER A 68 0.12 12.02 -3.02
N ALA A 69 -0.32 12.77 -4.03
CA ALA A 69 0.07 12.57 -5.42
C ALA A 69 1.46 13.15 -5.69
#